data_AF-A0A2N2J5K3-F1
#
_entry.id   AF-A0A2N2J5K3-F1
#
_cell.length_a   1.000
_cell.length_b   1.000
_cell.length_c   1.000
_cell.angle_alpha   90.00
_cell.angle_beta   90.00
_cell.angle_gamma   90.00
#
_symmetry.space_group_name_H-M   'P 1'
#
loop_
_entity.id
_entity.type
_entity.pdbx_description
1 polymer ?
#
loop_
_entity_poly.entity_id
_entity_poly.type
_entity_poly.pdbx_seq_one_letter_code
_entity_poly.pdbx_strand_id
1 'polypeptide(L)'
;MYRLNRIAVVVVFAFILTGIPQWAVAVDTESPSSIEQTFQKAKQDYLQKNMNSASEQIKKGAAFMKAESAKASAKGKEALASSAQELEKLSVDVKKGTVTSVKKIEDAFARAYLALAEDSRIKSAESWTKKESAKAGEALDSSARYLEKSFAWAGKKVETGTKTAIEKSKNLSLKLKEKGSVIAKDVEKGLKDTGNEIKKLGKRISSK
;
A
#
# COMPACT_ATOMS: atom_id res chain seq x y z
N MET A 1 42.38 40.43 -24.97
CA MET A 1 43.50 40.22 -24.02
C MET A 1 43.40 41.30 -22.95
N TYR A 2 43.26 40.91 -21.67
CA TYR A 2 43.43 41.68 -20.41
C TYR A 2 43.00 43.17 -20.40
N ARG A 3 42.10 43.65 -19.54
CA ARG A 3 42.18 43.64 -18.07
C ARG A 3 40.79 43.93 -17.48
N LEU A 4 40.30 43.07 -16.57
CA LEU A 4 39.20 43.43 -15.68
C LEU A 4 39.75 44.16 -14.46
N ASN A 5 39.04 45.22 -14.10
CA ASN A 5 39.34 46.13 -13.02
C ASN A 5 39.27 45.44 -11.65
N ARG A 6 40.20 45.86 -10.79
CA ARG A 6 40.22 45.67 -9.34
C ARG A 6 38.96 46.27 -8.72
N ILE A 7 38.26 45.54 -7.87
CA ILE A 7 37.74 46.03 -6.58
C ILE A 7 37.91 44.87 -5.60
N ALA A 8 38.76 45.09 -4.60
CA ALA A 8 38.89 44.24 -3.44
C ALA A 8 37.74 44.54 -2.49
N VAL A 9 37.03 43.51 -2.04
CA VAL A 9 36.28 43.57 -0.77
C VAL A 9 36.69 42.36 0.03
N VAL A 10 37.62 42.61 0.93
CA VAL A 10 37.99 41.72 2.03
C VAL A 10 36.86 41.81 3.05
N VAL A 11 36.09 40.74 3.22
CA VAL A 11 35.23 40.58 4.40
C VAL A 11 35.87 39.49 5.25
N VAL A 12 36.58 39.94 6.29
CA VAL A 12 37.03 39.10 7.40
C VAL A 12 35.81 38.83 8.27
N PHE A 13 35.32 37.59 8.28
CA PHE A 13 34.50 37.08 9.37
C PHE A 13 35.35 36.09 10.17
N ALA A 14 35.77 36.54 11.34
CA ALA A 14 36.33 35.72 12.39
C ALA A 14 35.23 35.37 13.40
N PHE A 15 35.47 34.28 14.15
CA PHE A 15 34.79 33.84 15.38
C PHE A 15 33.45 33.08 15.17
N ILE A 16 33.15 31.90 15.76
CA ILE A 16 33.73 31.08 16.83
C ILE A 16 33.37 29.60 16.59
N LEU A 17 34.33 28.70 16.81
CA LEU A 17 34.12 27.27 17.04
C LEU A 17 33.33 27.06 18.35
N THR A 18 32.03 26.79 18.24
CA THR A 18 31.30 26.08 19.30
C THR A 18 31.03 24.66 18.84
N GLY A 19 31.67 23.69 19.52
CA GLY A 19 31.47 22.28 19.28
C GLY A 19 29.99 21.90 19.44
N ILE A 20 29.42 21.27 18.42
CA ILE A 20 28.09 20.70 18.48
C ILE A 20 28.27 19.24 18.96
N PRO A 21 27.65 18.84 20.09
CA PRO A 21 27.78 17.49 20.62
C PRO A 21 27.21 16.46 19.64
N GLN A 22 28.02 15.43 19.43
CA GLN A 22 27.88 14.38 18.44
C GLN A 22 26.81 13.34 18.84
N TRP A 23 25.62 13.74 19.31
CA TRP A 23 24.53 12.79 19.62
C TRP A 23 23.19 13.29 19.09
N ALA A 24 23.11 13.44 17.78
CA ALA A 24 21.87 13.13 17.09
C ALA A 24 22.15 11.84 16.32
N VAL A 25 22.03 10.70 17.01
CA VAL A 25 21.72 9.46 16.29
C VAL A 25 20.38 9.78 15.65
N ALA A 26 20.40 10.09 14.36
CA ALA A 26 19.20 9.91 13.56
C ALA A 26 18.82 8.46 13.81
N VAL A 27 17.81 8.25 14.66
CA VAL A 27 17.08 7.00 14.66
C VAL A 27 16.63 6.89 13.23
N ASP A 28 17.31 6.05 12.46
CA ASP A 28 16.87 5.59 11.15
C ASP A 28 15.44 5.17 11.40
N THR A 29 14.53 6.06 11.04
CA THR A 29 13.11 5.79 11.12
C THR A 29 12.96 4.82 9.98
N GLU A 30 13.10 3.51 10.29
CA GLU A 30 12.97 2.42 9.34
C GLU A 30 11.79 2.81 8.45
N SER A 31 12.09 3.15 7.19
CA SER A 31 11.05 3.37 6.20
C SER A 31 10.14 2.16 6.35
N PRO A 32 8.84 2.33 6.63
CA PRO A 32 7.98 1.22 6.96
C PRO A 32 8.17 0.20 5.84
N SER A 33 8.76 -0.95 6.18
CA SER A 33 8.96 -2.01 5.21
C SER A 33 7.61 -2.23 4.56
N SER A 34 7.56 -2.19 3.24
CA SER A 34 6.27 -2.27 2.54
C SER A 34 5.49 -3.46 3.08
N ILE A 35 4.16 -3.34 3.19
CA ILE A 35 3.31 -4.43 3.73
C ILE A 35 3.60 -5.78 3.03
N GLU A 36 4.05 -5.75 1.77
CA GLU A 36 4.55 -6.93 1.04
C GLU A 36 5.77 -7.57 1.71
N GLN A 37 6.81 -6.81 2.00
CA GLN A 37 8.02 -7.34 2.67
C GLN A 37 7.65 -7.94 4.03
N THR A 38 6.77 -7.27 4.76
CA THR A 38 6.24 -7.76 6.03
C THR A 38 5.54 -9.11 5.87
N PHE A 39 4.65 -9.24 4.88
CA PHE A 39 3.91 -10.49 4.63
C PHE A 39 4.82 -11.62 4.10
N GLN A 40 5.76 -11.32 3.21
CA GLN A 40 6.74 -12.31 2.74
C GLN A 40 7.60 -12.83 3.89
N LYS A 41 8.08 -11.92 4.74
CA LYS A 41 8.89 -12.28 5.90
C LYS A 41 8.09 -13.09 6.92
N ALA A 42 6.84 -12.71 7.20
CA ALA A 42 5.93 -13.47 8.04
C ALA A 42 5.75 -14.92 7.55
N LYS A 43 5.50 -15.11 6.25
CA LYS A 43 5.37 -16.44 5.63
C LYS A 43 6.68 -17.23 5.75
N GLN A 44 7.81 -16.60 5.44
CA GLN A 44 9.12 -17.23 5.54
C GLN A 44 9.40 -17.71 6.98
N ASP A 45 9.20 -16.84 7.97
CA ASP A 45 9.46 -17.15 9.37
C ASP A 45 8.54 -18.26 9.86
N TYR A 46 7.27 -18.26 9.44
CA TYR A 46 6.34 -19.35 9.74
C TYR A 46 6.81 -20.69 9.17
N LEU A 47 7.25 -20.72 7.91
CA LEU A 47 7.80 -21.91 7.26
C LEU A 47 9.07 -22.42 7.94
N GLN A 48 9.88 -21.51 8.48
CA GLN A 48 11.09 -21.81 9.26
C GLN A 48 10.80 -22.19 10.73
N LYS A 49 9.52 -22.32 11.11
CA LYS A 49 9.08 -22.58 12.49
C LYS A 49 9.40 -21.46 13.49
N ASN A 50 9.77 -20.27 13.02
CA ASN A 50 10.04 -19.09 13.82
C ASN A 50 8.73 -18.35 14.16
N MET A 51 7.86 -18.99 14.96
CA MET A 51 6.50 -18.51 15.25
C MET A 51 6.45 -17.11 15.87
N ASN A 52 7.39 -16.78 16.75
CA ASN A 52 7.47 -15.45 17.37
C ASN A 52 7.74 -14.37 16.31
N SER A 53 8.73 -14.59 15.44
CA SER A 53 9.07 -13.64 14.39
C SER A 53 7.95 -13.49 13.37
N ALA A 54 7.33 -14.61 12.95
CA ALA A 54 6.17 -14.59 12.07
C ALA A 54 5.00 -13.78 12.67
N SER A 55 4.69 -13.99 13.96
CA SER A 55 3.68 -13.23 14.69
C SER A 55 3.97 -11.73 14.69
N GLU A 56 5.21 -11.34 14.98
CA GLU A 56 5.63 -9.93 14.99
C GLU A 56 5.46 -9.26 13.63
N GLN A 57 5.84 -9.93 12.55
CA GLN A 57 5.62 -9.42 11.19
C GLN A 57 4.12 -9.27 10.90
N ILE A 58 3.29 -10.25 11.26
CA ILE A 58 1.83 -10.13 11.05
C ILE A 58 1.26 -8.94 11.85
N LYS A 59 1.75 -8.68 13.07
CA LYS A 59 1.36 -7.49 13.85
C LYS A 59 1.77 -6.19 13.18
N LYS A 60 2.95 -6.12 12.55
CA LYS A 60 3.35 -4.94 11.75
C LYS A 60 2.37 -4.71 10.60
N GLY A 61 1.95 -5.78 9.92
CA GLY A 61 0.91 -5.73 8.90
C GLY A 61 -0.44 -5.22 9.44
N ALA A 62 -0.87 -5.71 10.61
CA ALA A 62 -2.08 -5.22 11.26
C ALA A 62 -1.99 -3.72 11.62
N ALA A 63 -0.85 -3.28 12.15
CA ALA A 63 -0.61 -1.87 12.47
C ALA A 63 -0.66 -0.98 11.22
N PHE A 64 -0.09 -1.45 10.10
CA PHE A 64 -0.23 -0.77 8.81
C PHE A 64 -1.71 -0.62 8.40
N MET A 65 -2.49 -1.70 8.49
CA MET A 65 -3.92 -1.65 8.15
C MET A 65 -4.71 -0.69 9.06
N LYS A 66 -4.37 -0.60 10.35
CA LYS A 66 -4.95 0.39 11.27
C LYS A 66 -4.60 1.82 10.87
N ALA A 67 -3.34 2.06 10.51
CA ALA A 67 -2.88 3.38 10.06
C ALA A 67 -3.60 3.81 8.78
N GLU A 68 -3.81 2.90 7.83
CA GLU A 68 -4.59 3.19 6.62
C GLU A 68 -6.07 3.40 6.93
N SER A 69 -6.66 2.60 7.83
CA SER A 69 -8.04 2.77 8.28
C SER A 69 -8.28 4.15 8.93
N ALA A 70 -7.32 4.67 9.69
CA ALA A 70 -7.40 5.99 10.32
C ALA A 70 -7.42 7.15 9.31
N LYS A 71 -6.81 6.96 8.13
CA LYS A 71 -6.76 7.96 7.05
C LYS A 71 -7.90 7.81 6.03
N ALA A 72 -8.56 6.65 6.02
CA ALA A 72 -9.59 6.32 5.05
C ALA A 72 -10.90 7.10 5.30
N SER A 73 -11.68 7.29 4.24
CA SER A 73 -13.05 7.77 4.37
C SER A 73 -13.92 6.71 5.06
N ALA A 74 -15.10 7.10 5.54
CA ALA A 74 -16.01 6.18 6.22
C ALA A 74 -16.30 4.90 5.41
N LYS A 75 -16.31 4.99 4.07
CA LYS A 75 -16.56 3.85 3.17
C LYS A 75 -15.41 2.84 3.13
N GLY A 76 -14.15 3.29 3.20
CA GLY A 76 -12.96 2.42 3.18
C GLY A 76 -12.53 1.93 4.58
N LYS A 77 -12.86 2.72 5.61
CA LYS A 77 -12.43 2.51 7.00
C LYS A 77 -12.79 1.14 7.55
N GLU A 78 -14.02 0.67 7.34
CA GLU A 78 -14.54 -0.58 7.91
C GLU A 78 -13.80 -1.82 7.38
N ALA A 79 -13.55 -1.88 6.07
CA ALA A 79 -12.84 -3.00 5.45
C ALA A 79 -11.39 -3.09 5.95
N LEU A 80 -10.71 -1.94 6.05
CA LEU A 80 -9.35 -1.87 6.57
C LEU A 80 -9.28 -2.22 8.06
N ALA A 81 -10.22 -1.74 8.87
CA ALA A 81 -10.29 -2.04 10.30
C ALA A 81 -10.56 -3.53 10.56
N SER A 82 -11.51 -4.12 9.83
CA SER A 82 -11.81 -5.55 9.90
C SER A 82 -10.60 -6.40 9.53
N SER A 83 -9.88 -6.02 8.46
CA SER A 83 -8.66 -6.72 8.08
C SER A 83 -7.54 -6.57 9.11
N ALA A 84 -7.40 -5.39 9.74
CA ALA A 84 -6.46 -5.22 10.83
C ALA A 84 -6.75 -6.17 12.00
N GLN A 85 -8.01 -6.27 12.43
CA GLN A 85 -8.43 -7.18 13.50
C GLN A 85 -8.18 -8.65 13.16
N GLU A 86 -8.44 -9.04 11.91
CA GLU A 86 -8.14 -10.37 11.41
C GLU A 86 -6.64 -10.69 11.53
N LEU A 87 -5.77 -9.78 11.08
CA LEU A 87 -4.33 -9.95 11.17
C LEU A 87 -3.86 -9.98 12.63
N GLU A 88 -4.44 -9.20 13.54
CA GLU A 88 -4.12 -9.29 14.97
C GLU A 88 -4.44 -10.66 15.54
N LYS A 89 -5.64 -11.18 15.26
CA LYS A 89 -6.03 -12.52 15.67
C LYS A 89 -5.07 -13.57 15.10
N LEU A 90 -4.79 -13.50 13.80
CA LEU A 90 -3.85 -14.40 13.13
C LEU A 90 -2.47 -14.35 13.78
N SER A 91 -1.98 -13.16 14.16
CA SER A 91 -0.68 -13.03 14.82
C SER A 91 -0.63 -13.79 16.15
N VAL A 92 -1.72 -13.75 16.93
CA VAL A 92 -1.84 -14.46 18.21
C VAL A 92 -1.88 -15.98 17.96
N ASP A 93 -2.65 -16.41 16.98
CA ASP A 93 -2.78 -17.83 16.63
C ASP A 93 -1.45 -18.41 16.10
N VAL A 94 -0.72 -17.65 15.27
CA VAL A 94 0.63 -18.01 14.81
C VAL A 94 1.59 -18.14 16.00
N LYS A 95 1.58 -17.17 16.93
CA LYS A 95 2.44 -17.22 18.12
C LYS A 95 2.17 -18.46 18.99
N LYS A 96 0.90 -18.86 19.09
CA LYS A 96 0.47 -20.04 19.85
C LYS A 96 0.68 -21.36 19.09
N GLY A 97 1.07 -21.31 17.81
CA GLY A 97 1.20 -22.50 16.96
C GLY A 97 -0.15 -23.16 16.63
N THR A 98 -1.27 -22.44 16.75
CA THR A 98 -2.62 -22.98 16.49
C THR A 98 -3.05 -22.85 15.03
N VAL A 99 -2.27 -22.14 14.21
CA VAL A 99 -2.50 -22.08 12.76
C VAL A 99 -2.13 -23.42 12.13
N THR A 100 -3.11 -24.03 11.46
CA THR A 100 -2.98 -25.39 10.93
C THR A 100 -2.38 -25.47 9.52
N SER A 101 -2.25 -24.33 8.82
CA SER A 101 -1.70 -24.31 7.47
C SER A 101 -1.21 -22.92 7.06
N VAL A 102 -0.16 -22.89 6.22
CA VAL A 102 0.34 -21.67 5.57
C VAL A 102 -0.77 -20.98 4.78
N LYS A 103 -1.66 -21.77 4.18
CA LYS A 103 -2.81 -21.25 3.42
C LYS A 103 -3.70 -20.30 4.24
N LYS A 104 -3.90 -20.54 5.54
CA LYS A 104 -4.68 -19.62 6.39
C LYS A 104 -4.01 -18.24 6.49
N ILE A 105 -2.68 -18.21 6.54
CA ILE A 105 -1.90 -16.96 6.56
C ILE A 105 -2.00 -16.26 5.21
N GLU A 106 -1.80 -16.99 4.13
CA GLU A 106 -1.89 -16.47 2.76
C GLU A 106 -3.27 -15.90 2.43
N ASP A 107 -4.33 -16.60 2.82
CA ASP A 107 -5.72 -16.15 2.60
C ASP A 107 -6.02 -14.85 3.40
N ALA A 108 -5.45 -14.70 4.61
CA ALA A 108 -5.58 -13.45 5.38
C ALA A 108 -4.82 -12.28 4.73
N PHE A 109 -3.61 -12.54 4.20
CA PHE A 109 -2.86 -11.53 3.44
C PHE A 109 -3.58 -11.14 2.15
N ALA A 110 -4.21 -12.11 1.47
CA ALA A 110 -5.05 -11.84 0.31
C ALA A 110 -6.21 -10.90 0.66
N ARG A 111 -6.91 -11.14 1.77
CA ARG A 111 -8.00 -10.28 2.25
C ARG A 111 -7.51 -8.88 2.65
N ALA A 112 -6.33 -8.77 3.25
CA ALA A 112 -5.72 -7.47 3.55
C ALA A 112 -5.45 -6.65 2.29
N TYR A 113 -4.86 -7.26 1.26
CA TYR A 113 -4.69 -6.59 -0.03
C TYR A 113 -6.02 -6.25 -0.70
N LEU A 114 -7.05 -7.08 -0.55
CA LEU A 114 -8.37 -6.78 -1.09
C LEU A 114 -8.99 -5.53 -0.43
N ALA A 115 -8.82 -5.37 0.88
CA ALA A 115 -9.27 -4.18 1.60
C ALA A 115 -8.52 -2.91 1.13
N LEU A 116 -7.20 -3.01 0.92
CA LEU A 116 -6.41 -1.92 0.34
C LEU A 116 -6.82 -1.58 -1.09
N ALA A 117 -7.15 -2.58 -1.90
CA ALA A 117 -7.64 -2.40 -3.26
C ALA A 117 -8.97 -1.64 -3.27
N GLU A 118 -9.89 -1.98 -2.38
CA GLU A 118 -11.20 -1.33 -2.27
C GLU A 118 -11.08 0.12 -1.77
N ASP A 119 -10.29 0.37 -0.72
CA ASP A 119 -10.04 1.72 -0.24
C ASP A 119 -9.40 2.62 -1.32
N SER A 120 -8.43 2.09 -2.06
CA SER A 120 -7.80 2.80 -3.17
C SER A 120 -8.80 3.11 -4.30
N ARG A 121 -9.71 2.19 -4.60
CA ARG A 121 -10.79 2.42 -5.57
C ARG A 121 -11.75 3.52 -5.11
N ILE A 122 -12.08 3.54 -3.83
CA ILE A 122 -12.91 4.59 -3.20
C ILE A 122 -12.20 5.94 -3.30
N LYS A 123 -10.93 6.03 -2.92
CA LYS A 123 -10.10 7.25 -3.04
C LYS A 123 -10.02 7.74 -4.48
N SER A 124 -9.92 6.82 -5.45
CA SER A 124 -9.93 7.16 -6.87
C SER A 124 -11.24 7.80 -7.31
N ALA A 125 -12.37 7.21 -6.93
CA ALA A 125 -13.69 7.76 -7.21
C ALA A 125 -13.91 9.13 -6.55
N GLU A 126 -13.51 9.30 -5.30
CA GLU A 126 -13.61 10.56 -4.57
C GLU A 126 -12.72 11.66 -5.17
N SER A 127 -11.50 11.33 -5.61
CA SER A 127 -10.60 12.27 -6.27
C SER A 127 -11.13 12.68 -7.64
N TRP A 128 -11.73 11.73 -8.36
CA TRP A 128 -12.37 12.00 -9.65
C TRP A 128 -13.52 13.00 -9.52
N THR A 129 -14.41 12.83 -8.54
CA THR A 129 -15.52 13.77 -8.32
C THR A 129 -15.04 15.17 -7.90
N LYS A 130 -13.87 15.25 -7.25
CA LYS A 130 -13.18 16.51 -6.91
C LYS A 130 -12.40 17.12 -8.09
N LYS A 131 -12.45 16.52 -9.29
CA LYS A 131 -11.69 16.92 -10.48
C LYS A 131 -10.16 16.85 -10.29
N GLU A 132 -9.70 16.02 -9.36
CA GLU A 132 -8.28 15.78 -9.09
C GLU A 132 -7.77 14.59 -9.92
N SER A 133 -7.75 14.73 -11.25
CA SER A 133 -7.48 13.60 -12.18
C SER A 133 -6.22 12.82 -11.86
N ALA A 134 -5.11 13.50 -11.55
CA ALA A 134 -3.85 12.82 -11.23
C ALA A 134 -3.94 11.95 -9.97
N LYS A 135 -4.58 12.45 -8.90
CA LYS A 135 -4.84 11.68 -7.67
C LYS A 135 -5.80 10.52 -7.92
N ALA A 136 -6.82 10.74 -8.75
CA ALA A 136 -7.73 9.68 -9.16
C ALA A 136 -6.99 8.56 -9.89
N GLY A 137 -6.07 8.91 -10.80
CA GLY A 137 -5.20 7.97 -11.49
C GLY A 137 -4.25 7.22 -10.55
N GLU A 138 -3.56 7.90 -9.65
CA GLU A 138 -2.67 7.27 -8.67
C GLU A 138 -3.39 6.24 -7.78
N ALA A 139 -4.57 6.61 -7.27
CA ALA A 139 -5.39 5.72 -6.47
C ALA A 139 -5.95 4.54 -7.27
N LEU A 140 -6.29 4.73 -8.55
CA LEU A 140 -6.74 3.64 -9.43
C LEU A 140 -5.60 2.65 -9.72
N ASP A 141 -4.37 3.16 -9.95
CA ASP A 141 -3.19 2.32 -10.14
C ASP A 141 -2.92 1.47 -8.90
N SER A 142 -3.00 2.09 -7.72
CA SER A 142 -2.84 1.42 -6.43
C SER A 142 -3.89 0.33 -6.24
N SER A 143 -5.16 0.61 -6.55
CA SER A 143 -6.24 -0.37 -6.50
C SER A 143 -5.96 -1.59 -7.38
N ALA A 144 -5.53 -1.37 -8.62
CA ALA A 144 -5.20 -2.44 -9.56
C ALA A 144 -4.03 -3.31 -9.06
N ARG A 145 -2.95 -2.69 -8.55
CA ARG A 145 -1.79 -3.40 -7.99
C ARG A 145 -2.14 -4.21 -6.74
N TYR A 146 -2.93 -3.64 -5.83
CA TYR A 146 -3.37 -4.38 -4.64
C TYR A 146 -4.30 -5.54 -5.00
N LEU A 147 -5.15 -5.39 -6.02
CA LEU A 147 -5.96 -6.50 -6.53
C LEU A 147 -5.07 -7.62 -7.07
N GLU A 148 -4.01 -7.31 -7.85
CA GLU A 148 -3.04 -8.32 -8.31
C GLU A 148 -2.38 -9.06 -7.14
N LYS A 149 -1.95 -8.32 -6.12
CA LYS A 149 -1.36 -8.90 -4.91
C LYS A 149 -2.34 -9.79 -4.16
N SER A 150 -3.60 -9.38 -4.05
CA SER A 150 -4.66 -10.18 -3.43
C SER A 150 -4.84 -11.53 -4.16
N PHE A 151 -4.86 -11.54 -5.50
CA PHE A 151 -4.92 -12.78 -6.28
C PHE A 151 -3.68 -13.66 -6.08
N ALA A 152 -2.49 -13.06 -6.08
CA ALA A 152 -1.24 -13.77 -5.88
C ALA A 152 -1.20 -14.48 -4.52
N TRP A 153 -1.55 -13.77 -3.45
CA TRP A 153 -1.63 -14.34 -2.10
C TRP A 153 -2.75 -15.37 -1.95
N ALA A 154 -3.88 -15.21 -2.64
CA ALA A 154 -4.96 -16.20 -2.58
C ALA A 154 -4.59 -17.54 -3.26
N GLY A 155 -3.43 -17.62 -3.93
CA GLY A 155 -3.02 -18.78 -4.72
C GLY A 155 -3.99 -19.06 -5.88
N LYS A 156 -4.70 -18.04 -6.35
CA LYS A 156 -5.71 -18.17 -7.41
C LYS A 156 -5.11 -17.70 -8.72
N LYS A 157 -5.29 -18.49 -9.78
CA LYS A 157 -4.99 -18.06 -11.14
C LYS A 157 -5.86 -16.85 -11.45
N VAL A 158 -5.22 -15.74 -11.84
CA VAL A 158 -5.92 -14.56 -12.35
C VAL A 158 -6.64 -14.96 -13.63
N GLU A 159 -7.97 -14.87 -13.63
CA GLU A 159 -8.77 -15.15 -14.81
C GLU A 159 -8.53 -14.07 -15.88
N THR A 160 -8.69 -14.43 -17.15
CA THR A 160 -8.47 -13.50 -18.28
C THR A 160 -9.28 -12.20 -18.14
N GLY A 161 -10.53 -12.30 -17.65
CA GLY A 161 -11.39 -11.14 -17.38
C GLY A 161 -10.80 -10.20 -16.33
N THR A 162 -10.32 -10.75 -15.21
CA THR A 162 -9.68 -9.99 -14.14
C THR A 162 -8.39 -9.33 -14.61
N LYS A 163 -7.52 -10.07 -15.32
CA LYS A 163 -6.29 -9.51 -15.90
C LYS A 163 -6.59 -8.34 -16.83
N THR A 164 -7.61 -8.50 -17.67
CA THR A 164 -8.06 -7.44 -18.58
C THR A 164 -8.56 -6.20 -17.83
N ALA A 165 -9.33 -6.39 -16.75
CA ALA A 165 -9.80 -5.28 -15.92
C ALA A 165 -8.65 -4.52 -15.25
N ILE A 166 -7.65 -5.25 -14.73
CA ILE A 166 -6.45 -4.69 -14.11
C ILE A 166 -5.64 -3.87 -15.13
N GLU A 167 -5.37 -4.42 -16.32
CA GLU A 167 -4.64 -3.70 -17.38
C GLU A 167 -5.41 -2.47 -17.87
N LYS A 168 -6.74 -2.57 -18.03
CA LYS A 168 -7.58 -1.41 -18.36
C LYS A 168 -7.51 -0.34 -17.27
N SER A 169 -7.51 -0.73 -16.00
CA SER A 169 -7.40 0.18 -14.86
C SER A 169 -6.04 0.89 -14.86
N LYS A 170 -4.93 0.16 -15.10
CA LYS A 170 -3.58 0.74 -15.22
C LYS A 170 -3.47 1.71 -16.40
N ASN A 171 -3.99 1.33 -17.57
CA ASN A 171 -3.97 2.22 -18.73
C ASN A 171 -4.79 3.49 -18.50
N LEU A 172 -5.97 3.37 -17.88
CA LEU A 172 -6.77 4.52 -17.48
C LEU A 172 -6.05 5.38 -16.43
N SER A 173 -5.34 4.74 -15.48
CA SER A 173 -4.55 5.42 -14.45
C SER A 173 -3.48 6.33 -15.08
N LEU A 174 -2.77 5.84 -16.09
CA LEU A 174 -1.77 6.60 -16.83
C LEU A 174 -2.39 7.82 -17.51
N LYS A 175 -3.49 7.64 -18.25
CA LYS A 175 -4.20 8.75 -18.91
C LYS A 175 -4.66 9.82 -17.93
N LEU A 176 -5.17 9.42 -16.76
CA LEU A 176 -5.61 10.32 -15.70
C LEU A 176 -4.44 11.12 -15.10
N LYS A 177 -3.26 10.50 -14.98
CA LYS A 177 -2.02 11.15 -14.48
C LYS A 177 -1.43 12.14 -15.49
N GLU A 178 -1.52 11.84 -16.79
CA GLU A 178 -0.94 12.66 -17.86
C GLU A 178 -1.71 13.96 -18.19
N LYS A 179 -2.73 14.33 -17.39
CA LYS A 179 -3.63 15.49 -17.62
C LYS A 179 -4.29 15.49 -19.02
N GLY A 180 -4.31 14.35 -19.71
CA GLY A 180 -4.98 14.18 -20.99
C GLY A 180 -6.50 14.29 -20.85
N SER A 181 -7.20 14.57 -21.96
CA SER A 181 -8.66 14.54 -21.98
C SER A 181 -9.14 13.09 -21.83
N VAL A 182 -9.67 12.76 -20.67
CA VAL A 182 -10.29 11.46 -20.37
C VAL A 182 -11.80 11.64 -20.30
N ILE A 183 -12.54 10.78 -20.98
CA ILE A 183 -14.00 10.84 -21.01
C ILE A 183 -14.53 10.32 -19.66
N ALA A 184 -15.45 11.06 -19.03
CA ALA A 184 -16.01 10.71 -17.73
C ALA A 184 -16.60 9.28 -17.68
N LYS A 185 -17.28 8.88 -18.75
CA LYS A 185 -17.84 7.54 -18.92
C LYS A 185 -16.77 6.43 -18.84
N ASP A 186 -15.57 6.68 -19.38
CA ASP A 186 -14.47 5.71 -19.32
C ASP A 186 -13.93 5.56 -17.90
N VAL A 187 -13.86 6.67 -17.16
CA VAL A 187 -13.44 6.67 -15.74
C VAL A 187 -14.44 5.90 -14.88
N GLU A 188 -15.73 6.21 -15.02
CA GLU A 188 -16.81 5.51 -14.30
C GLU A 188 -16.82 4.02 -14.61
N LYS A 189 -16.66 3.66 -15.88
CA LYS A 189 -16.58 2.26 -16.31
C LYS A 189 -15.36 1.56 -15.72
N GLY A 190 -14.18 2.20 -15.75
CA GLY A 190 -12.96 1.66 -15.15
C GLY A 190 -13.15 1.38 -13.66
N LEU A 191 -13.62 2.36 -12.89
CA LEU A 191 -13.91 2.22 -11.46
C LEU A 191 -14.92 1.10 -11.17
N LYS A 192 -15.96 0.98 -11.99
CA LYS A 192 -16.97 -0.07 -11.87
C LYS A 192 -16.39 -1.46 -12.15
N ASP A 193 -15.62 -1.60 -13.22
CA ASP A 193 -15.00 -2.87 -13.61
C ASP A 193 -14.03 -3.36 -12.52
N THR A 194 -13.16 -2.47 -12.00
CA THR A 194 -12.26 -2.81 -10.88
C THR A 194 -13.05 -3.21 -9.63
N GLY A 195 -14.09 -2.45 -9.27
CA GLY A 195 -14.94 -2.76 -8.12
C GLY A 195 -15.68 -4.09 -8.25
N ASN A 196 -16.09 -4.48 -9.45
CA ASN A 196 -16.71 -5.78 -9.69
C ASN A 196 -15.72 -6.92 -9.47
N GLU A 197 -14.48 -6.79 -9.94
CA GLU A 197 -13.44 -7.80 -9.72
C GLU A 197 -13.03 -7.92 -8.24
N ILE A 198 -12.95 -6.80 -7.51
CA ILE A 198 -12.75 -6.79 -6.05
C ILE A 198 -13.87 -7.58 -5.35
N LYS A 199 -15.14 -7.27 -5.65
CA LYS A 199 -16.29 -7.97 -5.07
C LYS A 199 -16.29 -9.46 -5.41
N LYS A 200 -15.95 -9.80 -6.66
CA LYS A 200 -15.86 -11.18 -7.13
C LYS A 200 -14.78 -11.96 -6.39
N LEU A 201 -13.59 -11.40 -6.22
CA LEU A 201 -12.54 -12.04 -5.44
C LEU A 201 -12.92 -12.15 -3.97
N GLY A 202 -13.49 -11.10 -3.38
CA GLY A 202 -13.95 -11.09 -1.99
C GLY A 202 -14.91 -12.23 -1.67
N LYS A 203 -15.90 -12.49 -2.52
CA LYS A 203 -16.81 -13.64 -2.38
C LYS A 203 -16.11 -15.00 -2.43
N ARG A 204 -14.96 -15.10 -3.09
CA ARG A 204 -14.19 -16.35 -3.25
C ARG A 204 -13.22 -16.59 -2.11
N ILE A 205 -12.73 -15.53 -1.47
CA ILE A 205 -11.73 -15.61 -0.38
C ILE A 205 -12.30 -15.23 0.98
N SER A 206 -13.60 -14.95 1.09
CA SER A 206 -14.26 -14.72 2.37
C SER A 206 -14.02 -15.92 3.28
N SER A 207 -13.62 -15.65 4.53
CA SER A 207 -13.60 -16.68 5.57
C SER A 207 -15.00 -17.28 5.68
N LYS A 208 -15.09 -18.62 5.65
CA LYS A 208 -16.24 -19.30 6.24
C LYS A 208 -16.17 -19.19 7.75
#